data_AF-A0A4Y6KZK1-F1
#
_entry.id   AF-A0A4Y6KZK1-F1
#
_cell.length_a   1.000
_cell.length_b   1.000
_cell.length_c   1.000
_cell.angle_alpha   90.00
_cell.angle_beta   90.00
_cell.angle_gamma   90.00
#
_symmetry.space_group_name_H-M   'P 1'
#
loop_
_entity.id
_entity.type
_entity.pdbx_description
1 polymer ?
#
loop_
_entity_poly.entity_id
_entity_poly.type
_entity_poly.pdbx_seq_one_letter_code
_entity_poly.pdbx_strand_id
1 'polypeptide(L)'
;MRLAATGDAALAANTDDAAFRVRAHRVVAQLNSCHEDNYYVGNALLSWGGAPDEGSDLLKRAMGCRTWDEYVPFFYGFNELFFHRNPVEARRAFEIAAERSMTNSATFRRMAIMIAVDEFDDQRLALEYLLKERDGASDPRLREMLDKRVQRLKGLLILRDAQHRYETQFGRQLKDPAALINSGVLVRFPDDPLAIGYAFDNGRFILHKLRIAGLER
;
A
#
# COMPACT_ATOMS: atom_id res chain seq x y z
N MET A 1 -6.75 -0.68 21.46
CA MET A 1 -7.20 0.46 20.63
C MET A 1 -6.63 1.73 21.22
N ARG A 2 -5.46 2.18 20.75
CA ARG A 2 -4.92 3.49 21.10
C ARG A 2 -5.23 4.41 19.93
N LEU A 3 -6.14 5.34 20.18
CA LEU A 3 -6.43 6.49 19.34
C LEU A 3 -5.11 7.21 19.07
N ALA A 4 -4.57 7.09 17.86
CA ALA A 4 -3.83 8.20 17.28
C ALA A 4 -4.88 9.18 16.73
N ALA A 5 -5.59 9.80 17.66
CA ALA A 5 -6.39 10.97 17.40
C ALA A 5 -5.87 12.00 18.39
N THR A 6 -5.05 12.94 17.93
CA THR A 6 -5.03 14.29 18.50
C THR A 6 -6.32 15.01 18.11
N GLY A 7 -7.46 14.31 18.26
CA GLY A 7 -8.78 14.85 18.26
C GLY A 7 -9.25 14.72 19.68
N ASP A 8 -8.78 15.63 20.53
CA ASP A 8 -9.32 15.83 21.86
C ASP A 8 -10.84 15.84 21.78
N ALA A 9 -11.48 15.33 22.84
CA ALA A 9 -12.92 15.38 23.09
C ALA A 9 -13.54 16.80 22.93
N ALA A 10 -12.72 17.83 22.73
CA ALA A 10 -13.10 19.17 22.34
C ALA A 10 -13.69 19.31 20.92
N LEU A 11 -13.39 18.40 19.96
CA LEU A 11 -13.96 18.47 18.60
C LEU A 11 -15.45 18.09 18.54
N ALA A 12 -15.96 17.38 19.55
CA ALA A 12 -17.38 17.07 19.66
C ALA A 12 -18.21 18.26 20.18
N ALA A 13 -17.57 19.36 20.59
CA ALA A 13 -18.24 20.46 21.29
C ALA A 13 -18.87 21.53 20.39
N ASN A 14 -18.72 21.49 19.06
CA ASN A 14 -19.43 22.44 18.19
C ASN A 14 -19.53 21.97 16.72
N THR A 15 -20.68 21.44 16.33
CA THR A 15 -20.97 21.03 14.95
C THR A 15 -20.83 22.19 13.95
N ASP A 16 -21.09 23.42 14.41
CA ASP A 16 -20.98 24.64 13.61
C ASP A 16 -19.54 24.94 13.20
N ASP A 17 -18.56 24.66 14.06
CA ASP A 17 -17.13 24.87 13.76
C ASP A 17 -16.61 23.86 12.75
N ALA A 18 -17.06 22.60 12.81
CA ALA A 18 -16.70 21.59 11.83
C ALA A 18 -17.29 21.91 10.45
N ALA A 19 -18.58 22.28 10.40
CA ALA A 19 -19.24 22.66 9.16
C ALA A 19 -18.62 23.94 8.57
N PHE A 20 -18.22 24.90 9.41
CA PHE A 20 -17.50 26.10 8.96
C PHE A 20 -16.15 25.75 8.34
N ARG A 21 -15.33 24.90 8.97
CA ARG A 21 -14.02 24.48 8.43
C ARG A 21 -14.15 23.83 7.04
N VAL A 22 -15.08 22.89 6.88
CA VAL A 22 -15.35 22.25 5.59
C VAL A 22 -15.69 23.29 4.52
N ARG A 23 -16.64 24.20 4.82
CA ARG A 23 -17.05 25.25 3.88
C ARG A 23 -15.90 26.19 3.53
N ALA A 24 -15.10 26.60 4.51
CA ALA A 24 -13.98 27.52 4.30
C ALA A 24 -12.95 26.91 3.33
N HIS A 25 -12.50 25.69 3.59
CA HIS A 25 -11.54 25.01 2.71
C HIS A 25 -12.10 24.76 1.30
N ARG A 26 -13.39 24.42 1.21
CA ARG A 26 -14.06 24.23 -0.08
C ARG A 26 -14.11 25.51 -0.91
N VAL A 27 -14.46 26.64 -0.30
CA VAL A 27 -14.50 27.94 -0.99
C VAL A 27 -13.10 28.34 -1.45
N VAL A 28 -12.07 28.15 -0.63
CA VAL A 28 -10.68 28.41 -1.04
C VAL A 28 -10.30 27.55 -2.25
N ALA A 29 -10.65 26.26 -2.26
CA ALA A 29 -10.37 25.37 -3.40
C ALA A 29 -11.16 25.73 -4.67
N GLN A 30 -12.35 26.34 -4.54
CA GLN A 30 -13.13 26.83 -5.67
C GLN A 30 -12.53 28.09 -6.28
N LEU A 31 -12.03 29.01 -5.43
CA LEU A 31 -11.42 30.26 -5.88
C LEU A 31 -10.01 30.04 -6.42
N ASN A 32 -9.23 29.17 -5.79
CA ASN A 32 -7.87 28.84 -6.17
C ASN A 32 -7.54 27.39 -5.82
N SER A 33 -7.78 26.48 -6.76
CA SER A 33 -7.42 25.07 -6.61
C SER A 33 -5.92 24.83 -6.48
N CYS A 34 -5.06 25.78 -6.85
CA CYS A 34 -3.61 25.68 -6.70
C CYS A 34 -3.11 26.14 -5.32
N HIS A 35 -3.97 26.65 -4.44
CA HIS A 35 -3.57 27.16 -3.13
C HIS A 35 -2.97 26.06 -2.26
N GLU A 36 -1.68 26.21 -1.93
CA GLU A 36 -0.87 25.17 -1.29
C GLU A 36 -1.40 24.71 0.06
N ASP A 37 -1.51 25.65 0.99
CA ASP A 37 -1.91 25.34 2.36
C ASP A 37 -3.30 24.69 2.42
N ASN A 38 -4.18 25.05 1.47
CA ASN A 38 -5.56 24.62 1.49
C ASN A 38 -5.71 23.11 1.29
N TYR A 39 -4.81 22.45 0.56
CA TYR A 39 -4.87 20.99 0.44
C TYR A 39 -3.96 20.27 1.44
N TYR A 40 -2.77 20.79 1.81
CA TYR A 40 -1.95 20.10 2.81
C TYR A 40 -2.62 20.14 4.19
N VAL A 41 -3.00 21.34 4.62
CA VAL A 41 -3.71 21.54 5.90
C VAL A 41 -5.14 21.03 5.78
N GLY A 42 -5.83 21.30 4.66
CA GLY A 42 -7.19 20.81 4.45
C GLY A 42 -7.28 19.28 4.44
N ASN A 43 -6.33 18.57 3.83
CA ASN A 43 -6.30 17.10 3.90
C ASN A 43 -6.09 16.60 5.33
N ALA A 44 -5.18 17.21 6.08
CA ALA A 44 -4.94 16.83 7.47
C ALA A 44 -6.16 17.12 8.37
N LEU A 45 -6.79 18.29 8.21
CA LEU A 45 -7.93 18.70 9.03
C LEU A 45 -9.25 18.05 8.64
N LEU A 46 -9.46 17.77 7.35
CA LEU A 46 -10.70 17.17 6.86
C LEU A 46 -10.55 15.66 6.81
N SER A 47 -9.66 15.11 5.98
CA SER A 47 -9.61 13.66 5.78
C SER A 47 -9.29 12.89 7.05
N TRP A 48 -8.25 13.34 7.77
CA TRP A 48 -7.84 12.73 9.02
C TRP A 48 -8.62 13.28 10.24
N GLY A 49 -9.39 14.35 10.06
CA GLY A 49 -10.29 14.91 11.06
C GLY A 49 -11.73 14.38 10.99
N GLY A 50 -12.02 13.40 10.14
CA GLY A 50 -13.32 12.72 10.05
C GLY A 50 -14.21 13.10 8.86
N ALA A 51 -13.69 13.87 7.89
CA ALA A 51 -14.34 14.29 6.66
C ALA A 51 -13.50 13.87 5.41
N PRO A 52 -13.34 12.55 5.15
CA PRO A 52 -12.49 12.01 4.09
C PRO A 52 -12.92 12.39 2.68
N ASP A 53 -14.22 12.48 2.42
CA ASP A 53 -14.74 12.81 1.10
C ASP A 53 -14.39 14.26 0.74
N GLU A 54 -14.59 15.19 1.68
CA GLU A 54 -14.31 16.61 1.48
C GLU A 54 -12.82 16.88 1.35
N GLY A 55 -11.99 16.29 2.20
CA GLY A 55 -10.53 16.43 2.10
C GLY A 55 -9.98 15.85 0.79
N SER A 56 -10.57 14.75 0.30
CA SER A 56 -10.20 14.16 -0.98
C SER A 56 -10.66 14.99 -2.19
N ASP A 57 -11.82 15.67 -2.12
CA ASP A 57 -12.23 16.64 -3.16
C ASP A 57 -11.24 17.80 -3.27
N LEU A 58 -10.71 18.31 -2.14
CA LEU A 58 -9.65 19.33 -2.16
C LEU A 58 -8.41 18.84 -2.91
N LEU A 59 -7.95 17.64 -2.59
CA LEU A 59 -6.78 17.04 -3.23
C LEU A 59 -7.02 16.76 -4.71
N LYS A 60 -8.21 16.29 -5.09
CA LYS A 60 -8.58 16.05 -6.50
C LYS A 60 -8.55 17.33 -7.34
N ARG A 61 -9.07 18.44 -6.79
CA ARG A 61 -8.99 19.78 -7.41
C ARG A 61 -7.55 20.25 -7.53
N ALA A 62 -6.79 20.14 -6.44
CA ALA A 62 -5.38 20.51 -6.44
C ALA A 62 -4.56 19.69 -7.43
N MET A 63 -4.88 18.41 -7.61
CA MET A 63 -4.19 17.52 -8.55
C MET A 63 -4.35 18.01 -10.00
N GLY A 64 -5.50 18.58 -10.35
CA GLY A 64 -5.75 19.18 -11.67
C GLY A 64 -5.05 20.51 -11.91
N CYS A 65 -4.70 21.24 -10.85
CA CYS A 65 -4.09 22.57 -10.94
C CYS A 65 -2.56 22.53 -10.78
N ARG A 66 -2.07 21.80 -9.77
CA ARG A 66 -0.66 21.70 -9.39
C ARG A 66 0.01 20.54 -10.11
N THR A 67 0.19 20.69 -11.41
CA THR A 67 0.76 19.63 -12.26
C THR A 67 2.24 19.34 -11.99
N TRP A 68 2.92 20.18 -11.21
CA TRP A 68 4.31 20.01 -10.78
C TRP A 68 4.48 19.34 -9.42
N ASP A 69 3.40 19.19 -8.65
CA ASP A 69 3.46 18.73 -7.26
C ASP A 69 3.15 17.22 -7.19
N GLU A 70 4.12 16.42 -6.76
CA GLU A 70 3.96 14.98 -6.59
C GLU A 70 3.19 14.57 -5.33
N TYR A 71 3.14 15.42 -4.30
CA TYR A 71 2.55 15.04 -3.03
C TYR A 71 1.04 15.14 -3.05
N VAL A 72 0.49 16.05 -3.86
CA VAL A 72 -0.96 16.14 -4.09
C VAL A 72 -1.55 14.80 -4.58
N PRO A 73 -1.09 14.22 -5.71
CA PRO A 73 -1.57 12.91 -6.16
C PRO A 73 -1.17 11.77 -5.20
N PHE A 74 -0.04 11.85 -4.51
CA PHE A 74 0.31 10.86 -3.47
C PHE A 74 -0.72 10.82 -2.33
N PHE A 75 -1.07 11.97 -1.76
CA PHE A 75 -2.06 12.04 -0.67
C PHE A 75 -3.46 11.67 -1.15
N TYR A 76 -3.84 12.09 -2.36
CA TYR A 76 -5.10 11.67 -2.97
C TYR A 76 -5.15 10.14 -3.12
N GLY A 77 -4.10 9.53 -3.68
CA GLY A 77 -4.01 8.09 -3.83
C GLY A 77 -4.04 7.34 -2.50
N PHE A 78 -3.42 7.90 -1.45
CA PHE A 78 -3.51 7.35 -0.10
C PHE A 78 -4.95 7.39 0.42
N ASN A 79 -5.66 8.51 0.28
CA ASN A 79 -7.05 8.62 0.72
C ASN A 79 -7.96 7.64 -0.02
N GLU A 80 -7.81 7.52 -1.35
CA GLU A 80 -8.56 6.56 -2.14
C GLU A 80 -8.35 5.12 -1.66
N LEU A 81 -7.10 4.73 -1.37
CA LEU A 81 -6.79 3.38 -0.89
C LEU A 81 -7.29 3.14 0.54
N PHE A 82 -7.09 4.11 1.43
CA PHE A 82 -7.30 3.95 2.86
C PHE A 82 -8.75 4.21 3.28
N PHE A 83 -9.31 5.36 2.90
CA PHE A 83 -10.67 5.77 3.27
C PHE A 83 -11.72 5.20 2.30
N HIS A 84 -11.52 5.36 1.00
CA HIS A 84 -12.55 5.00 0.00
C HIS A 84 -12.48 3.55 -0.50
N ARG A 85 -11.41 2.82 -0.17
CA ARG A 85 -11.18 1.44 -0.66
C ARG A 85 -11.24 1.35 -2.18
N ASN A 86 -10.68 2.34 -2.85
CA ASN A 86 -10.65 2.47 -4.30
C ASN A 86 -9.22 2.23 -4.84
N PRO A 87 -8.80 0.97 -5.01
CA PRO A 87 -7.43 0.65 -5.45
C PRO A 87 -7.15 1.12 -6.88
N VAL A 88 -8.18 1.19 -7.73
CA VAL A 88 -8.06 1.65 -9.12
C VAL A 88 -7.64 3.12 -9.18
N GLU A 89 -8.35 3.99 -8.47
CA GLU A 89 -8.01 5.42 -8.45
C GLU A 89 -6.73 5.68 -7.66
N ALA A 90 -6.47 4.95 -6.58
CA ALA A 90 -5.22 5.03 -5.84
C ALA A 90 -4.01 4.73 -6.74
N ARG A 91 -4.09 3.66 -7.54
CA ARG A 91 -3.04 3.29 -8.50
C ARG A 91 -2.80 4.39 -9.52
N ARG A 92 -3.88 4.93 -10.11
CA ARG A 92 -3.79 6.06 -11.05
C ARG A 92 -3.10 7.26 -10.42
N ALA A 93 -3.47 7.62 -9.19
CA ALA A 93 -2.90 8.75 -8.49
C ALA A 93 -1.41 8.53 -8.19
N PHE A 94 -0.98 7.34 -7.75
CA PHE A 94 0.43 7.06 -7.53
C PHE A 94 1.27 7.08 -8.82
N GLU A 95 0.71 6.70 -9.98
CA GLU A 95 1.40 6.91 -11.26
C GLU A 95 1.57 8.40 -11.58
N ILE A 96 0.54 9.22 -11.37
CA ILE A 96 0.65 10.68 -11.54
C ILE A 96 1.71 11.25 -10.59
N ALA A 97 1.77 10.79 -9.34
CA ALA A 97 2.81 11.17 -8.39
C ALA A 97 4.20 10.78 -8.90
N ALA A 98 4.33 9.58 -9.48
CA ALA A 98 5.58 9.11 -10.05
C ALA A 98 6.03 9.93 -11.26
N GLU A 99 5.10 10.33 -12.13
CA GLU A 99 5.37 11.19 -13.29
C GLU A 99 5.84 12.59 -12.90
N ARG A 100 5.29 13.14 -11.81
CA ARG A 100 5.60 14.49 -11.34
C ARG A 100 6.88 14.57 -10.51
N SER A 101 7.27 13.49 -9.86
CA SER A 101 8.41 13.52 -8.93
C SER A 101 9.75 13.37 -9.63
N MET A 102 10.69 14.25 -9.30
CA MET A 102 12.09 14.14 -9.76
C MET A 102 12.92 13.14 -8.94
N THR A 103 12.53 12.86 -7.70
CA THR A 103 13.37 12.10 -6.74
C THR A 103 12.70 10.84 -6.20
N ASN A 104 11.36 10.78 -6.21
CA ASN A 104 10.56 9.70 -5.62
C ASN A 104 9.81 8.87 -6.67
N SER A 105 10.05 9.07 -7.97
CA SER A 105 9.34 8.38 -9.05
C SER A 105 9.29 6.85 -8.87
N ALA A 106 10.45 6.22 -8.62
CA ALA A 106 10.54 4.78 -8.34
C ALA A 106 9.68 4.34 -7.15
N THR A 107 9.61 5.14 -6.09
CA THR A 107 8.86 4.78 -4.88
C THR A 107 7.36 4.81 -5.14
N PHE A 108 6.86 5.87 -5.79
CA PHE A 108 5.44 5.99 -6.11
C PHE A 108 4.99 4.96 -7.14
N ARG A 109 5.77 4.74 -8.20
CA ARG A 109 5.47 3.68 -9.18
C ARG A 109 5.46 2.29 -8.55
N ARG A 110 6.40 2.02 -7.62
CA ARG A 110 6.34 0.77 -6.83
C ARG A 110 5.03 0.66 -6.05
N MET A 111 4.52 1.74 -5.45
CA MET A 111 3.24 1.69 -4.73
C MET A 111 2.09 1.33 -5.67
N ALA A 112 2.00 1.95 -6.84
CA ALA A 112 1.02 1.64 -7.86
C ALA A 112 1.07 0.15 -8.29
N ILE A 113 2.27 -0.36 -8.58
CA ILE A 113 2.49 -1.77 -8.93
C ILE A 113 2.06 -2.70 -7.79
N MET A 114 2.42 -2.40 -6.54
CA MET A 114 2.08 -3.27 -5.41
C MET A 114 0.58 -3.31 -5.13
N ILE A 115 -0.17 -2.25 -5.43
CA ILE A 115 -1.64 -2.28 -5.37
C ILE A 115 -2.19 -3.27 -6.38
N ALA A 116 -1.69 -3.25 -7.63
CA ALA A 116 -2.11 -4.21 -8.64
C ALA A 116 -1.73 -5.66 -8.27
N VAL A 117 -0.56 -5.87 -7.65
CA VAL A 117 -0.14 -7.18 -7.14
C VAL A 117 -1.11 -7.74 -6.11
N ASP A 118 -1.63 -6.89 -5.23
CA ASP A 118 -2.57 -7.29 -4.17
C ASP A 118 -3.96 -7.71 -4.72
N GLU A 119 -4.27 -7.43 -5.99
CA GLU A 119 -5.51 -7.87 -6.66
C GLU A 119 -5.45 -9.30 -7.20
N PHE A 120 -4.26 -9.92 -7.25
CA PHE A 120 -4.10 -11.30 -7.71
C PHE A 120 -4.29 -12.30 -6.57
N ASP A 121 -5.32 -13.15 -6.69
CA ASP A 121 -5.51 -14.29 -5.79
C ASP A 121 -4.45 -15.39 -6.02
N ASP A 122 -4.02 -15.57 -7.27
CA ASP A 122 -2.99 -16.52 -7.66
C ASP A 122 -1.60 -15.86 -7.61
N GLN A 123 -0.75 -16.38 -6.73
CA GLN A 123 0.61 -15.90 -6.51
C GLN A 123 1.55 -16.14 -7.69
N ARG A 124 1.27 -17.11 -8.55
CA ARG A 124 2.04 -17.34 -9.78
C ARG A 124 1.72 -16.23 -10.79
N LEU A 125 0.44 -15.88 -10.96
CA LEU A 125 0.04 -14.74 -11.79
C LEU A 125 0.60 -13.42 -11.25
N ALA A 126 0.54 -13.24 -9.92
CA ALA A 126 1.14 -12.07 -9.27
C ALA A 126 2.66 -11.98 -9.50
N LEU A 127 3.35 -13.12 -9.51
CA LEU A 127 4.79 -13.20 -9.80
C LEU A 127 5.09 -12.87 -11.26
N GLU A 128 4.31 -13.40 -12.20
CA GLU A 128 4.46 -13.10 -13.63
C GLU A 128 4.26 -11.61 -13.90
N TYR A 129 3.25 -11.00 -13.27
CA TYR A 129 3.03 -9.56 -13.33
C TYR A 129 4.23 -8.78 -12.77
N LEU A 130 4.71 -9.11 -11.57
CA LEU A 130 5.89 -8.47 -10.97
C LEU A 130 7.16 -8.60 -11.82
N LEU A 131 7.38 -9.77 -12.44
CA LEU A 131 8.51 -9.99 -13.34
C LEU A 131 8.41 -9.09 -14.56
N LYS A 132 7.23 -8.99 -15.17
CA LYS A 132 6.99 -8.09 -16.31
C LYS A 132 7.26 -6.63 -15.95
N GLU A 133 6.75 -6.16 -14.82
CA GLU A 133 6.96 -4.78 -14.35
C GLU A 133 8.44 -4.51 -14.05
N ARG A 134 9.13 -5.45 -13.40
CA ARG A 134 10.58 -5.34 -13.11
C ARG A 134 11.40 -5.27 -14.40
N ASP A 135 11.12 -6.15 -15.35
CA ASP A 135 11.90 -6.27 -16.58
C ASP A 135 11.63 -5.12 -17.55
N GLY A 136 10.41 -4.56 -17.52
CA GLY A 136 10.04 -3.34 -18.25
C GLY A 136 10.51 -2.04 -17.60
N ALA A 137 10.89 -2.04 -16.33
CA ALA A 137 11.30 -0.82 -15.61
C ALA A 137 12.62 -0.27 -16.16
N SER A 138 12.60 0.95 -16.71
CA SER A 138 13.82 1.66 -17.14
C SER A 138 14.62 2.24 -15.98
N ASP A 139 13.95 2.61 -14.88
CA ASP A 139 14.59 3.14 -13.67
C ASP A 139 15.28 1.99 -12.90
N PRO A 140 16.61 2.02 -12.72
CA PRO A 140 17.35 0.98 -11.99
C PRO A 140 16.91 0.82 -10.54
N ARG A 141 16.53 1.91 -9.86
CA ARG A 141 16.06 1.88 -8.48
C ARG A 141 14.72 1.17 -8.38
N LEU A 142 13.80 1.44 -9.32
CA LEU A 142 12.53 0.72 -9.39
C LEU A 142 12.77 -0.78 -9.65
N ARG A 143 13.65 -1.11 -10.60
CA ARG A 143 14.02 -2.50 -10.89
C ARG A 143 14.54 -3.23 -9.66
N GLU A 144 15.46 -2.61 -8.91
CA GLU A 144 15.99 -3.19 -7.67
C GLU A 144 14.90 -3.39 -6.61
N MET A 145 14.02 -2.39 -6.44
CA MET A 145 12.91 -2.47 -5.48
C MET A 145 11.94 -3.61 -5.83
N LEU A 146 11.65 -3.81 -7.12
CA LEU A 146 10.77 -4.88 -7.61
C LEU A 146 11.47 -6.24 -7.57
N ASP A 147 12.78 -6.31 -7.81
CA ASP A 147 13.52 -7.57 -7.73
C ASP A 147 13.47 -8.17 -6.32
N LYS A 148 13.60 -7.33 -5.28
CA LYS A 148 13.41 -7.77 -3.88
C LYS A 148 12.00 -8.34 -3.65
N ARG A 149 10.96 -7.77 -4.28
CA ARG A 149 9.58 -8.28 -4.20
C ARG A 149 9.41 -9.61 -4.94
N VAL A 150 9.99 -9.72 -6.13
CA VAL A 150 10.05 -10.96 -6.93
C VAL A 150 10.72 -12.09 -6.14
N GLN A 151 11.87 -11.83 -5.53
CA GLN A 151 12.59 -12.83 -4.73
C GLN A 151 11.75 -13.34 -3.56
N ARG A 152 11.06 -12.44 -2.84
CA ARG A 152 10.14 -12.84 -1.76
C ARG A 152 9.00 -13.73 -2.26
N LEU A 153 8.35 -13.34 -3.36
CA LEU A 153 7.22 -14.11 -3.88
C LEU A 153 7.67 -15.48 -4.42
N LYS A 154 8.85 -15.56 -5.05
CA LYS A 154 9.48 -16.84 -5.41
C LYS A 154 9.75 -17.71 -4.19
N GLY A 155 10.30 -17.14 -3.11
CA GLY A 155 10.53 -17.88 -1.86
C GLY A 155 9.23 -18.46 -1.28
N LEU A 156 8.14 -17.69 -1.32
CA LEU A 156 6.83 -18.19 -0.90
C LEU A 156 6.34 -19.37 -1.75
N LEU A 157 6.48 -19.30 -3.07
CA LEU A 157 6.11 -20.40 -3.96
C LEU A 157 6.95 -21.65 -3.69
N ILE A 158 8.27 -21.51 -3.45
CA ILE A 158 9.14 -22.62 -3.05
C ILE A 158 8.62 -23.29 -1.77
N LEU A 159 8.20 -22.51 -0.78
CA LEU A 159 7.67 -23.04 0.48
C LEU A 159 6.34 -23.78 0.28
N ARG A 160 5.45 -23.25 -0.56
CA ARG A 160 4.16 -23.89 -0.87
C ARG A 160 4.35 -25.18 -1.67
N ASP A 161 5.26 -25.18 -2.63
CA ASP A 161 5.59 -26.39 -3.39
C ASP A 161 6.26 -27.43 -2.48
N ALA A 162 7.14 -27.01 -1.56
CA ALA A 162 7.73 -27.90 -0.56
C ALA A 162 6.68 -28.49 0.40
N GLN A 163 5.74 -27.68 0.88
CA GLN A 163 4.60 -28.15 1.66
C GLN A 163 3.80 -29.21 0.88
N HIS A 164 3.40 -28.92 -0.35
CA HIS A 164 2.63 -29.85 -1.18
C HIS A 164 3.36 -31.18 -1.37
N ARG A 165 4.68 -31.15 -1.63
CA ARG A 165 5.50 -32.37 -1.74
C ARG A 165 5.54 -33.16 -0.45
N TYR A 166 5.70 -32.50 0.70
CA TYR A 166 5.65 -33.15 2.00
C TYR A 166 4.31 -33.84 2.24
N GLU A 167 3.20 -33.14 2.01
CA GLU A 167 1.87 -33.67 2.27
C GLU A 167 1.53 -34.85 1.35
N THR A 168 1.98 -34.78 0.09
CA THR A 168 1.84 -35.87 -0.88
C THR A 168 2.69 -37.09 -0.49
N GLN A 169 3.94 -36.87 -0.08
CA GLN A 169 4.88 -37.95 0.24
C GLN A 169 4.52 -38.68 1.54
N PHE A 170 4.06 -37.95 2.56
CA PHE A 170 3.80 -38.50 3.89
C PHE A 170 2.30 -38.74 4.18
N GLY A 171 1.40 -38.34 3.27
CA GLY A 171 -0.04 -38.55 3.39
C GLY A 171 -0.69 -37.80 4.57
N ARG A 172 -0.04 -36.74 5.07
CA ARG A 172 -0.51 -35.95 6.22
C ARG A 172 -0.23 -34.48 6.04
N GLN A 173 -1.11 -33.63 6.56
CA GLN A 173 -0.93 -32.17 6.52
C GLN A 173 0.31 -31.72 7.29
N LEU A 174 0.99 -30.71 6.75
CA LEU A 174 2.11 -30.07 7.44
C LEU A 174 1.57 -29.28 8.65
N LYS A 175 2.09 -29.56 9.85
CA LYS A 175 1.71 -28.84 11.08
C LYS A 175 2.81 -27.93 11.60
N ASP A 176 4.06 -28.30 11.35
CA ASP A 176 5.24 -27.57 11.77
C ASP A 176 6.18 -27.40 10.57
N PRO A 177 6.50 -26.16 10.15
CA PRO A 177 7.47 -25.88 9.10
C PRO A 177 8.82 -26.59 9.27
N ALA A 178 9.29 -26.82 10.50
CA ALA A 178 10.56 -27.50 10.75
C ALA A 178 10.56 -28.94 10.19
N ALA A 179 9.39 -29.56 10.04
CA ALA A 179 9.26 -30.87 9.43
C ALA A 179 9.72 -30.91 7.97
N LEU A 180 9.69 -29.79 7.23
CA LEU A 180 10.20 -29.74 5.86
C LEU A 180 11.72 -29.92 5.79
N ILE A 181 12.45 -29.37 6.76
CA ILE A 181 13.91 -29.55 6.88
C ILE A 181 14.22 -30.95 7.41
N ASN A 182 13.56 -31.36 8.49
CA ASN A 182 13.82 -32.65 9.14
C ASN A 182 13.52 -33.86 8.24
N SER A 183 12.57 -33.72 7.31
CA SER A 183 12.25 -34.76 6.31
C SER A 183 13.10 -34.69 5.05
N GLY A 184 13.94 -33.66 4.90
CA GLY A 184 14.75 -33.44 3.70
C GLY A 184 13.98 -32.90 2.48
N VAL A 185 12.68 -32.58 2.61
CA VAL A 185 11.88 -31.98 1.53
C VAL A 185 12.36 -30.58 1.16
N LEU A 186 12.99 -29.89 2.12
CA LEU A 186 13.61 -28.59 1.96
C LEU A 186 15.00 -28.60 2.62
N VAL A 187 16.00 -28.02 1.95
CA VAL A 187 17.38 -27.94 2.50
C VAL A 187 17.50 -26.81 3.52
N ARG A 188 16.92 -25.65 3.19
CA ARG A 188 16.85 -24.46 4.05
C ARG A 188 15.66 -23.61 3.64
N PHE A 189 15.16 -22.79 4.57
CA PHE A 189 14.15 -21.79 4.22
C PHE A 189 14.72 -20.76 3.22
N PRO A 190 13.93 -20.30 2.24
CA PRO A 190 14.35 -19.24 1.33
C PRO A 190 14.68 -17.95 2.08
N ASP A 191 15.69 -17.25 1.61
CA ASP A 191 16.07 -15.94 2.15
C ASP A 191 15.00 -14.88 1.77
N ASP A 192 14.75 -13.90 2.64
CA ASP A 192 13.91 -12.73 2.36
C ASP A 192 14.79 -11.47 2.31
N PRO A 193 15.03 -10.86 1.13
CA PRO A 193 15.90 -9.68 1.00
C PRO A 193 15.34 -8.42 1.66
N LEU A 194 14.07 -8.41 2.09
CA LEU A 194 13.46 -7.33 2.86
C LEU A 194 13.46 -7.60 4.37
N ALA A 195 13.95 -8.78 4.81
CA ALA A 195 13.99 -9.19 6.21
C ALA A 195 12.63 -9.11 6.95
N ILE A 196 11.51 -9.24 6.23
CA ILE A 196 10.16 -9.25 6.80
C ILE A 196 9.75 -10.68 7.18
N GLY A 197 10.18 -11.67 6.39
CA GLY A 197 10.00 -13.09 6.61
C GLY A 197 8.75 -13.69 5.96
N TYR A 198 8.59 -14.98 6.23
CA TYR A 198 7.44 -15.80 5.88
C TYR A 198 6.76 -16.26 7.17
N ALA A 199 5.45 -16.44 7.14
CA ALA A 199 4.71 -17.02 8.27
C ALA A 199 4.04 -18.32 7.83
N PHE A 200 3.88 -19.23 8.78
CA PHE A 200 3.04 -20.41 8.62
C PHE A 200 1.80 -20.21 9.46
N ASP A 201 0.68 -19.94 8.79
CA ASP A 201 -0.59 -19.61 9.44
C ASP A 201 -1.69 -20.48 8.84
N ASN A 202 -2.57 -20.99 9.70
CA ASN A 202 -3.68 -21.87 9.32
C ASN A 202 -3.24 -23.03 8.38
N GLY A 203 -2.09 -23.62 8.66
CA GLY A 203 -1.54 -24.74 7.89
C GLY A 203 -1.01 -24.35 6.51
N ARG A 204 -0.73 -23.06 6.23
CA ARG A 204 -0.20 -22.61 4.94
C ARG A 204 0.90 -21.58 5.11
N PHE A 205 1.86 -21.59 4.19
CA PHE A 205 2.82 -20.50 4.08
C PHE A 205 2.19 -19.25 3.46
N ILE A 206 2.44 -18.11 4.09
CA ILE A 206 2.07 -16.77 3.66
C ILE A 206 3.27 -15.82 3.75
N LEU A 207 3.26 -14.72 3.00
CA LEU A 207 4.20 -13.63 3.25
C LEU A 207 3.89 -13.03 4.61
N HIS A 208 4.91 -12.85 5.44
CA HIS A 208 4.72 -12.06 6.65
C HIS A 208 4.40 -10.62 6.25
N LYS A 209 3.37 -10.06 6.86
CA LYS A 209 2.96 -8.67 6.70
C LYS A 209 3.45 -7.90 7.92
N LEU A 210 4.09 -6.76 7.70
CA LEU A 210 4.42 -5.84 8.79
C LEU A 210 3.11 -5.41 9.45
N ARG A 211 2.96 -5.73 10.74
CA ARG A 211 1.86 -5.22 11.55
C ARG A 211 2.17 -3.78 11.92
N ILE A 212 1.46 -2.84 11.31
CA ILE A 212 1.51 -1.43 11.69
C ILE A 212 0.30 -1.20 12.58
N ALA A 213 0.54 -0.92 13.87
CA ALA A 213 -0.51 -0.66 14.83
C ALA A 213 -1.44 0.46 14.30
N GLY A 214 -2.73 0.16 14.17
CA GLY A 214 -3.74 1.09 13.63
C GLY A 214 -4.06 0.93 12.14
N LEU A 215 -3.34 0.08 11.40
CA LEU A 215 -3.62 -0.29 10.00
C LEU A 215 -3.90 -1.79 9.82
N GLU A 216 -4.14 -2.49 10.92
CA GLU A 216 -4.44 -3.93 10.91
C GLU A 216 -5.85 -4.15 10.32
N ARG A 217 -5.96 -5.11 9.39
CA ARG A 217 -7.25 -5.62 8.88
C ARG A 217 -7.64 -6.84 9.68
#